data_AF-A0A2V7MUR6-F1
#
_entry.id   AF-A0A2V7MUR6-F1
#
_cell.length_a   1.000
_cell.length_b   1.000
_cell.length_c   1.000
_cell.angle_alpha   90.00
_cell.angle_beta   90.00
_cell.angle_gamma   90.00
#
_symmetry.space_group_name_H-M   'P 1'
#
loop_
_entity.id
_entity.type
_entity.pdbx_description
1 polymer ?
#
loop_
_entity_poly.entity_id
_entity_poly.type
_entity_poly.pdbx_seq_one_letter_code
_entity_poly.pdbx_strand_id
1 'polypeptide(L)'
;MPPSKRGDAAKDLLKALAELRDAANQLQAASKPNEDRARRLVQSVRTATDHRAEFAPVRAADFTGLDLDFYVRTERELAAAGVRVLGDYEDAAFNRRSPDKRSFYRLGLSGDGTVAASWFVFPASPTAQPAREPTRCLVLHSWAQDGRVFMTMRGGSESSIPRPPGLDSRQLGAATGTADALRSHRERVAAAGGALRSLNSVDELLAARLAEDARIAEFRKARGLELFEPMLRKMLGDKFEERGRPLLDAIRRHPEWWTGEGPAPSGGAPETRSDASPITMFLRSRESDGDRAHLTTFGLTLQGLPELQMKRVAANHCRAARFLMETVARKLLAHVARLSPSDEPLEQRIADVEFPLSRADVSASGRFVVPGGYPETDEPGPVRVRLVLEGFTGGSRRKRGMLSGLLSAFRSDPELLHVTPPPDHADTTDAWLRECCRRLGHAAPLARRIDELDAQMQIASRKARESLAEWRERFRAGLPADQALVVKAGLATTSGGREFVWVKVTEWLQAGTIVGTLESKPRNCPDYQQGQQMRIAEADVFDRAVYGQARSMVVHAPTDIVAEEFGVDL
;
A
#
# COMPACT_ATOMS: atom_id res chain seq x y z
N MET A 1 11.24 45.87 48.74
CA MET A 1 10.86 45.01 47.60
C MET A 1 10.82 43.58 48.10
N PRO A 2 9.68 42.86 48.07
CA PRO A 2 9.66 41.46 48.46
C PRO A 2 10.29 40.60 47.34
N PRO A 3 10.94 39.49 47.70
CA PRO A 3 11.65 38.64 46.75
C PRO A 3 10.68 37.87 45.86
N SER A 4 10.90 37.87 44.54
CA SER A 4 10.14 37.01 43.64
C SER A 4 10.42 35.54 44.00
N LYS A 5 9.35 34.78 44.22
CA LYS A 5 9.43 33.39 44.68
C LYS A 5 10.07 32.55 43.57
N ARG A 6 11.22 31.94 43.85
CA ARG A 6 11.93 30.96 42.99
C ARG A 6 11.05 29.84 42.42
N GLY A 7 9.86 29.58 42.99
CA GLY A 7 8.91 28.59 42.50
C GLY A 7 8.12 28.99 41.25
N ASP A 8 7.97 30.28 40.96
CA ASP A 8 7.21 30.74 39.79
C ASP A 8 8.04 30.63 38.51
N ALA A 9 9.34 30.95 38.56
CA ALA A 9 10.25 30.80 37.42
C ALA A 9 10.42 29.35 36.94
N ALA A 10 10.39 28.38 37.86
CA ALA A 10 10.46 26.95 37.51
C ALA A 10 9.15 26.44 36.87
N LYS A 11 8.00 26.95 37.31
CA LYS A 11 6.70 26.67 36.68
C LYS A 11 6.60 27.28 35.30
N ASP A 12 7.09 28.51 35.12
CA ASP A 12 7.10 29.18 33.83
C ASP A 12 8.03 28.49 32.82
N LEU A 13 9.18 27.97 33.27
CA LEU A 13 10.10 27.17 32.45
C LEU A 13 9.47 25.83 32.02
N LEU A 14 8.80 25.12 32.94
CA LEU A 14 8.11 23.86 32.64
C LEU A 14 6.94 24.07 31.68
N LYS A 15 6.24 25.20 31.79
CA LYS A 15 5.18 25.60 30.86
C LYS A 15 5.74 25.89 29.46
N ALA A 16 6.84 26.65 29.37
CA ALA A 16 7.50 26.94 28.09
C ALA A 16 8.04 25.67 27.39
N LEU A 17 8.60 24.72 28.14
CA LEU A 17 9.05 23.42 27.60
C LEU A 17 7.89 22.55 27.14
N ALA A 18 6.74 22.58 27.83
CA ALA A 18 5.53 21.90 27.39
C ALA A 18 4.98 22.51 26.09
N GLU A 19 4.94 23.84 25.99
CA GLU A 19 4.50 24.56 24.78
C GLU A 19 5.43 24.30 23.58
N LEU A 20 6.74 24.21 23.81
CA LEU A 20 7.72 23.91 22.76
C LEU A 20 7.65 22.44 22.31
N ARG A 21 7.39 21.52 23.24
CA ARG A 21 7.10 20.10 22.95
C ARG A 21 5.80 19.95 22.16
N ASP A 22 4.76 20.68 22.52
CA ASP A 22 3.47 20.63 21.83
C ASP A 22 3.58 21.27 20.43
N ALA A 23 4.34 22.35 20.28
CA ALA A 23 4.67 22.92 18.98
C ALA A 23 5.49 21.95 18.11
N ALA A 24 6.47 21.23 18.69
CA ALA A 24 7.23 20.19 17.99
C ALA A 24 6.34 18.99 17.59
N ASN A 25 5.45 18.56 18.47
CA ASN A 25 4.47 17.51 18.18
C ASN A 25 3.46 17.94 17.11
N GLN A 26 3.04 19.20 17.11
CA GLN A 26 2.17 19.78 16.07
C GLN A 26 2.89 19.91 14.73
N LEU A 27 4.17 20.32 14.73
CA LEU A 27 5.02 20.35 13.53
C LEU A 27 5.23 18.93 12.98
N GLN A 28 5.47 17.94 13.84
CA GLN A 28 5.63 16.54 13.47
C GLN A 28 4.31 15.92 12.97
N ALA A 29 3.17 16.27 13.58
CA ALA A 29 1.84 15.87 13.12
C ALA A 29 1.45 16.54 11.80
N ALA A 30 1.92 17.77 11.54
CA ALA A 30 1.73 18.47 10.27
C ALA A 30 2.70 18.00 9.17
N SER A 31 3.89 17.51 9.52
CA SER A 31 4.89 16.99 8.56
C SER A 31 4.57 15.57 8.10
N LYS A 32 3.98 14.73 8.96
CA LYS A 32 3.69 13.31 8.68
C LYS A 32 2.80 13.08 7.43
N PRO A 33 1.72 13.86 7.20
CA PRO A 33 0.95 13.78 5.94
C PRO A 33 1.77 14.16 4.69
N ASN A 34 2.76 15.06 4.82
CA ASN A 34 3.63 15.45 3.73
C ASN A 34 4.71 14.40 3.47
N GLU A 35 5.22 13.73 4.50
CA GLU A 35 6.15 12.60 4.38
C GLU A 35 5.49 11.38 3.73
N ASP A 36 4.27 11.04 4.11
CA ASP A 36 3.54 9.93 3.47
C ASP A 36 3.23 10.22 2.00
N ARG A 37 2.88 11.47 1.68
CA ARG A 37 2.69 11.93 0.29
C ARG A 37 4.01 11.90 -0.50
N ALA A 38 5.10 12.38 0.11
CA ALA A 38 6.43 12.36 -0.48
C ALA A 38 6.91 10.93 -0.74
N ARG A 39 6.72 10.01 0.21
CA ARG A 39 7.07 8.59 0.07
C ARG A 39 6.29 7.92 -1.06
N ARG A 40 4.97 8.14 -1.15
CA ARG A 40 4.16 7.65 -2.29
C ARG A 40 4.62 8.23 -3.62
N LEU A 41 4.96 9.52 -3.65
CA LEU A 41 5.49 10.17 -4.83
C LEU A 41 6.82 9.54 -5.27
N VAL A 42 7.74 9.28 -4.34
CA VAL A 42 9.00 8.59 -4.61
C VAL A 42 8.76 7.19 -5.15
N GLN A 43 7.88 6.42 -4.51
CA GLN A 43 7.53 5.08 -4.98
C GLN A 43 6.95 5.09 -6.40
N SER A 44 6.05 6.04 -6.71
CA SER A 44 5.48 6.18 -8.05
C SER A 44 6.53 6.50 -9.12
N VAL A 45 7.45 7.44 -8.84
CA VAL A 45 8.54 7.80 -9.78
C VAL A 45 9.53 6.64 -9.95
N ARG A 46 9.82 5.89 -8.88
CA ARG A 46 10.63 4.66 -8.97
C ARG A 46 9.98 3.61 -9.84
N THR A 47 8.70 3.29 -9.59
CA THR A 47 7.95 2.35 -10.43
C THR A 47 7.95 2.74 -11.89
N ALA A 48 7.86 4.04 -12.20
CA ALA A 48 7.97 4.55 -13.57
C ALA A 48 9.39 4.53 -14.15
N THR A 49 10.43 4.53 -13.31
CA THR A 49 11.85 4.43 -13.69
C THR A 49 12.29 2.98 -13.90
N ASP A 50 11.78 2.09 -13.07
CA ASP A 50 12.07 0.66 -13.08
C ASP A 50 11.19 -0.11 -14.07
N HIS A 51 10.15 0.52 -14.63
CA HIS A 51 9.32 -0.08 -15.66
C HIS A 51 10.17 -0.55 -16.85
N ARG A 52 9.93 -1.78 -17.30
CA ARG A 52 10.49 -2.36 -18.52
C ARG A 52 9.32 -2.85 -19.34
N ALA A 53 9.14 -2.30 -20.53
CA ALA A 53 8.05 -2.71 -21.40
C ALA A 53 8.28 -4.15 -21.87
N GLU A 54 7.23 -4.95 -21.83
CA GLU A 54 7.22 -6.32 -22.37
C GLU A 54 6.19 -6.39 -23.48
N PHE A 55 6.62 -6.09 -24.72
CA PHE A 55 5.71 -6.09 -25.85
C PHE A 55 5.36 -7.51 -26.28
N ALA A 56 4.08 -7.86 -26.21
CA ALA A 56 3.55 -9.15 -26.63
C ALA A 56 2.43 -8.96 -27.67
N PRO A 57 2.39 -9.77 -28.75
CA PRO A 57 1.31 -9.71 -29.72
C PRO A 57 -0.01 -10.17 -29.07
N VAL A 58 -1.10 -9.51 -29.41
CA VAL A 58 -2.44 -9.80 -28.87
C VAL A 58 -3.50 -9.73 -29.95
N ARG A 59 -4.72 -10.19 -29.63
CA ARG A 59 -5.90 -9.97 -30.48
C ARG A 59 -6.76 -8.89 -29.85
N ALA A 60 -7.15 -7.88 -30.62
CA ALA A 60 -8.04 -6.82 -30.15
C ALA A 60 -9.34 -7.34 -29.51
N ALA A 61 -9.86 -8.48 -29.97
CA ALA A 61 -11.07 -9.12 -29.44
C ALA A 61 -10.92 -9.57 -27.96
N ASP A 62 -9.70 -9.76 -27.47
CA ASP A 62 -9.42 -10.17 -26.09
C ASP A 62 -9.47 -8.97 -25.10
N PHE A 63 -9.80 -7.76 -25.59
CA PHE A 63 -9.88 -6.52 -24.81
C PHE A 63 -11.31 -5.96 -24.85
N THR A 64 -12.08 -6.25 -23.80
CA THR A 64 -13.44 -5.76 -23.63
C THR A 64 -13.47 -4.34 -23.05
N GLY A 65 -14.47 -3.54 -23.45
CA GLY A 65 -14.67 -2.18 -22.92
C GLY A 65 -13.80 -1.08 -23.55
N LEU A 66 -13.01 -1.38 -24.57
CA LEU A 66 -12.29 -0.38 -25.37
C LEU A 66 -13.14 0.11 -26.55
N ASP A 67 -12.95 1.37 -26.93
CA ASP A 67 -13.52 1.96 -28.14
C ASP A 67 -12.79 1.41 -29.38
N LEU A 68 -13.17 0.22 -29.85
CA LEU A 68 -12.57 -0.42 -31.01
C LEU A 68 -12.85 0.34 -32.32
N ASP A 69 -13.93 1.12 -32.37
CA ASP A 69 -14.26 1.97 -33.52
C ASP A 69 -13.20 3.07 -33.72
N PHE A 70 -12.67 3.62 -32.63
CA PHE A 70 -11.52 4.53 -32.69
C PHE A 70 -10.30 3.88 -33.35
N TYR A 71 -10.00 2.61 -33.03
CA TYR A 71 -8.86 1.90 -33.63
C TYR A 71 -9.05 1.73 -35.14
N VAL A 72 -10.23 1.27 -35.57
CA VAL A 72 -10.55 1.05 -36.99
C VAL A 72 -10.56 2.36 -37.77
N ARG A 73 -11.13 3.43 -37.20
CA ARG A 73 -11.15 4.75 -37.84
C ARG A 73 -9.75 5.33 -38.00
N THR A 74 -8.96 5.33 -36.92
CA THR A 74 -7.60 5.86 -36.94
C THR A 74 -6.70 5.07 -37.90
N GLU A 75 -6.89 3.75 -37.96
CA GLU A 75 -6.21 2.89 -38.93
C GLU A 75 -6.50 3.30 -40.37
N ARG A 76 -7.77 3.49 -40.75
CA ARG A 76 -8.14 3.92 -42.11
C ARG A 76 -7.54 5.28 -42.47
N GLU A 77 -7.58 6.22 -41.54
CA GLU A 77 -7.01 7.56 -41.71
C GLU A 77 -5.48 7.52 -41.87
N LEU A 78 -4.79 6.70 -41.07
CA LEU A 78 -3.34 6.49 -41.17
C LEU A 78 -2.95 5.76 -42.45
N ALA A 79 -3.72 4.75 -42.87
CA ALA A 79 -3.52 4.04 -44.13
C ALA A 79 -3.64 4.97 -45.34
N ALA A 80 -4.66 5.83 -45.35
CA ALA A 80 -4.83 6.87 -46.37
C ALA A 80 -3.65 7.86 -46.41
N ALA A 81 -2.94 8.03 -45.29
CA ALA A 81 -1.75 8.86 -45.18
C ALA A 81 -0.42 8.10 -45.40
N GLY A 82 -0.48 6.85 -45.88
CA GLY A 82 0.68 6.03 -46.22
C GLY A 82 1.36 5.33 -45.04
N VAL A 83 0.62 5.06 -43.96
CA VAL A 83 1.09 4.27 -42.81
C VAL A 83 0.49 2.87 -42.88
N ARG A 84 1.34 1.84 -42.94
CA ARG A 84 0.90 0.44 -42.91
C ARG A 84 0.76 -0.04 -41.47
N VAL A 85 -0.25 -0.86 -41.19
CA VAL A 85 -0.42 -1.51 -39.89
C VAL A 85 0.56 -2.67 -39.74
N LEU A 86 1.11 -2.83 -38.54
CA LEU A 86 2.05 -3.88 -38.19
C LEU A 86 1.43 -4.94 -37.28
N GLY A 87 0.45 -4.57 -36.45
CA GLY A 87 -0.28 -5.49 -35.58
C GLY A 87 -0.69 -4.85 -34.26
N ASP A 88 -1.30 -5.68 -33.41
CA ASP A 88 -1.77 -5.33 -32.08
C ASP A 88 -0.83 -5.92 -31.03
N TYR A 89 -0.35 -5.08 -30.12
CA TYR A 89 0.61 -5.43 -29.09
C TYR A 89 0.19 -4.85 -27.75
N GLU A 90 0.36 -5.61 -26.68
CA GLU A 90 0.26 -5.07 -25.32
C GLU A 90 1.64 -4.85 -24.72
N ASP A 91 1.75 -3.92 -23.78
CA ASP A 91 2.83 -3.96 -22.79
C ASP A 91 2.35 -4.86 -21.64
N ALA A 92 2.74 -6.13 -21.69
CA ALA A 92 2.32 -7.15 -20.74
C ALA A 92 2.77 -6.80 -19.31
N ALA A 93 3.93 -6.17 -19.16
CA ALA A 93 4.40 -5.70 -17.86
C ALA A 93 3.50 -4.59 -17.30
N PHE A 94 3.08 -3.64 -18.14
CA PHE A 94 2.14 -2.59 -17.74
C PHE A 94 0.76 -3.17 -17.41
N ASN A 95 0.20 -4.01 -18.28
CA ASN A 95 -1.14 -4.58 -18.12
C ASN A 95 -1.23 -5.52 -16.91
N ARG A 96 -0.19 -6.30 -16.60
CA ARG A 96 -0.13 -7.10 -15.36
C ARG A 96 -0.14 -6.22 -14.10
N ARG A 97 0.48 -5.04 -14.16
CA ARG A 97 0.53 -4.09 -13.02
C ARG A 97 -0.73 -3.23 -12.91
N SER A 98 -1.45 -3.01 -14.00
CA SER A 98 -2.62 -2.13 -14.07
C SER A 98 -3.75 -2.78 -14.86
N PRO A 99 -4.35 -3.88 -14.35
CA PRO A 99 -5.37 -4.64 -15.07
C PRO A 99 -6.67 -3.86 -15.30
N ASP A 100 -6.97 -2.89 -14.42
CA ASP A 100 -8.08 -1.93 -14.55
C ASP A 100 -7.87 -0.92 -15.69
N LYS A 101 -6.62 -0.77 -16.14
CA LYS A 101 -6.21 0.11 -17.25
C LYS A 101 -5.71 -0.66 -18.45
N ARG A 102 -6.03 -1.95 -18.51
CA ARG A 102 -5.56 -2.87 -19.54
C ARG A 102 -5.93 -2.32 -20.92
N SER A 103 -4.91 -2.19 -21.76
CA SER A 103 -5.05 -1.65 -23.12
C SER A 103 -4.04 -2.32 -24.06
N PHE A 104 -4.23 -2.14 -25.36
CA PHE A 104 -3.27 -2.56 -26.37
C PHE A 104 -2.96 -1.41 -27.34
N TYR A 105 -1.76 -1.44 -27.88
CA TYR A 105 -1.28 -0.57 -28.95
C TYR A 105 -1.54 -1.25 -30.28
N ARG A 106 -2.22 -0.55 -31.19
CA ARG A 106 -2.09 -0.87 -32.60
C ARG A 106 -0.91 -0.09 -33.15
N LEU A 107 0.02 -0.80 -33.77
CA LEU A 107 1.26 -0.24 -34.30
C LEU A 107 1.19 -0.10 -35.80
N GLY A 108 1.77 0.97 -36.32
CA GLY A 108 1.91 1.23 -37.74
C GLY A 108 3.21 1.93 -38.08
N LEU A 109 3.58 1.89 -39.35
CA LEU A 109 4.82 2.47 -39.85
C LEU A 109 4.59 3.15 -41.20
N SER A 110 5.13 4.35 -41.40
CA SER A 110 5.06 5.04 -42.68
C SER A 110 5.80 4.27 -43.78
N GLY A 111 5.40 4.47 -45.04
CA GLY A 111 5.99 3.78 -46.19
C GLY A 111 7.51 3.99 -46.36
N ASP A 112 8.05 5.11 -45.88
CA ASP A 112 9.49 5.41 -45.84
C ASP A 112 10.19 4.91 -44.57
N GLY A 113 9.46 4.30 -43.63
CA GLY A 113 9.98 3.76 -42.39
C GLY A 113 10.37 4.79 -41.33
N THR A 114 10.14 6.10 -41.57
CA THR A 114 10.67 7.17 -40.71
C THR A 114 9.74 7.57 -39.57
N VAL A 115 8.43 7.27 -39.68
CA VAL A 115 7.42 7.58 -38.67
C VAL A 115 6.73 6.31 -38.21
N ALA A 116 6.93 5.95 -36.94
CA ALA A 116 6.15 4.92 -36.27
C ALA A 116 4.90 5.55 -35.62
N ALA A 117 3.74 4.94 -35.85
CA ALA A 117 2.48 5.32 -35.23
C ALA A 117 2.06 4.27 -34.19
N SER A 118 1.54 4.73 -33.07
CA SER A 118 0.94 3.90 -32.03
C SER A 118 -0.36 4.56 -31.60
N TRP A 119 -1.49 3.87 -31.74
CA TRP A 119 -2.77 4.37 -31.27
C TRP A 119 -3.45 3.35 -30.37
N PHE A 120 -4.08 3.89 -29.33
CA PHE A 120 -4.63 3.09 -28.25
C PHE A 120 -5.65 3.89 -27.45
N VAL A 121 -6.45 3.20 -26.64
CA VAL A 121 -7.42 3.81 -25.74
C VAL A 121 -6.99 3.55 -24.30
N PHE A 122 -6.77 4.60 -23.53
CA PHE A 122 -6.74 4.46 -22.07
C PHE A 122 -8.18 4.45 -21.56
N PRO A 123 -8.62 3.36 -20.91
CA PRO A 123 -9.99 3.29 -20.42
C PRO A 123 -10.23 4.37 -19.36
N ALA A 124 -11.48 4.81 -19.28
CA ALA A 124 -11.95 5.64 -18.18
C ALA A 124 -11.67 4.90 -16.86
N SER A 125 -11.12 5.60 -15.85
CA SER A 125 -11.07 5.02 -14.51
C SER A 125 -12.50 4.96 -13.99
N PRO A 126 -13.07 3.77 -13.71
CA PRO A 126 -14.45 3.65 -13.21
C PRO A 126 -14.64 4.33 -11.84
N THR A 127 -13.54 4.63 -11.15
CA THR A 127 -13.46 5.29 -9.85
C THR A 127 -13.13 6.79 -9.90
N ALA A 128 -12.87 7.38 -11.07
CA ALA A 128 -12.56 8.80 -11.17
C ALA A 128 -13.83 9.65 -11.05
N GLN A 129 -13.83 10.62 -10.13
CA GLN A 129 -14.86 11.65 -10.03
C GLN A 129 -14.28 13.02 -10.39
N PRO A 130 -14.89 13.77 -11.34
CA PRO A 130 -15.99 13.33 -12.21
C PRO A 130 -15.56 12.21 -13.16
N ALA A 131 -16.53 11.42 -13.64
CA ALA A 131 -16.30 10.36 -14.62
C ALA A 131 -15.55 10.93 -15.83
N ARG A 132 -14.33 10.42 -16.07
CA ARG A 132 -13.51 10.84 -17.21
C ARG A 132 -13.83 9.97 -18.40
N GLU A 133 -13.99 10.57 -19.57
CA GLU A 133 -14.13 9.80 -20.80
C GLU A 133 -12.84 9.00 -21.09
N PRO A 134 -12.96 7.84 -21.76
CA PRO A 134 -11.81 7.11 -22.27
C PRO A 134 -10.93 8.04 -23.13
N THR A 135 -9.64 7.98 -22.86
CA THR A 135 -8.68 8.84 -23.54
C THR A 135 -8.18 8.13 -24.80
N ARG A 136 -8.47 8.73 -25.95
CA ARG A 136 -8.10 8.20 -27.27
C ARG A 136 -6.74 8.77 -27.68
N CYS A 137 -5.74 7.91 -27.71
CA CYS A 137 -4.36 8.31 -27.91
C CYS A 137 -3.89 8.00 -29.32
N LEU A 138 -3.19 8.95 -29.94
CA LEU A 138 -2.34 8.72 -31.11
C LEU A 138 -0.96 9.28 -30.79
N VAL A 139 0.07 8.45 -30.95
CA VAL A 139 1.46 8.81 -30.70
C VAL A 139 2.28 8.50 -31.94
N LEU A 140 3.09 9.46 -32.37
CA LEU A 140 3.95 9.40 -33.54
C LEU A 140 5.40 9.56 -33.10
N HIS A 141 6.26 8.63 -33.52
CA HIS A 141 7.69 8.62 -33.19
C HIS A 141 8.55 8.66 -34.46
N SER A 142 9.61 9.46 -34.40
CA SER A 142 10.75 9.38 -35.31
C SER A 142 12.04 9.38 -34.52
N TRP A 143 12.98 8.52 -34.91
CA TRP A 143 14.31 8.44 -34.30
C TRP A 143 15.34 8.96 -35.31
N ALA A 144 16.15 9.93 -34.89
CA ALA A 144 17.28 10.41 -35.67
C ALA A 144 18.52 9.54 -35.43
N GLN A 145 19.40 9.46 -36.43
CA GLN A 145 20.66 8.70 -36.35
C GLN A 145 21.64 9.28 -35.32
N ASP A 146 21.52 10.57 -35.01
CA ASP A 146 22.28 11.26 -33.95
C ASP A 146 21.74 10.98 -32.54
N GLY A 147 20.73 10.11 -32.41
CA GLY A 147 20.13 9.73 -31.14
C GLY A 147 19.03 10.67 -30.65
N ARG A 148 18.63 11.71 -31.39
CA ARG A 148 17.41 12.48 -31.06
C ARG A 148 16.15 11.63 -31.30
N VAL A 149 15.13 11.83 -30.47
CA VAL A 149 13.83 11.19 -30.58
C VAL A 149 12.76 12.26 -30.61
N PHE A 150 11.89 12.21 -31.61
CA PHE A 150 10.77 13.12 -31.76
C PHE A 150 9.49 12.37 -31.47
N MET A 151 8.73 12.80 -30.46
CA MET A 151 7.44 12.23 -30.12
C MET A 151 6.33 13.28 -30.28
N THR A 152 5.30 13.01 -31.08
CA THR A 152 4.10 13.86 -31.14
C THR A 152 2.91 13.06 -30.64
N MET A 153 2.13 13.60 -29.71
CA MET A 153 0.99 12.89 -29.12
C MET A 153 -0.30 13.71 -29.18
N ARG A 154 -1.41 13.02 -29.44
CA ARG A 154 -2.80 13.49 -29.25
C ARG A 154 -3.45 12.61 -28.18
N GLY A 155 -4.21 13.22 -27.28
CA GLY A 155 -4.95 12.51 -26.21
C GLY A 155 -4.11 12.10 -24.99
N GLY A 156 -2.83 11.78 -25.15
CA GLY A 156 -1.93 11.49 -24.02
C GLY A 156 -1.62 12.72 -23.16
N SER A 157 -1.19 12.51 -21.90
CA SER A 157 -0.64 13.56 -21.04
C SER A 157 0.87 13.53 -21.02
N GLU A 158 1.50 14.71 -21.04
CA GLU A 158 2.95 14.79 -20.91
C GLU A 158 3.37 14.44 -19.48
N SER A 159 4.33 13.52 -19.33
CA SER A 159 4.89 13.24 -18.01
C SER A 159 5.62 14.47 -17.47
N SER A 160 5.35 14.80 -16.19
CA SER A 160 6.12 15.82 -15.48
C SER A 160 7.51 15.31 -15.07
N ILE A 161 7.76 13.99 -15.12
CA ILE A 161 9.05 13.41 -14.76
C ILE A 161 10.08 13.78 -15.84
N PRO A 162 11.26 14.32 -15.48
CA PRO A 162 12.31 14.67 -16.42
C PRO A 162 12.66 13.52 -17.38
N ARG A 163 13.05 13.92 -18.59
CA ARG A 163 13.44 13.03 -19.69
C ARG A 163 14.87 13.36 -20.15
N PRO A 164 15.57 12.39 -20.77
CA PRO A 164 16.91 12.61 -21.26
C PRO A 164 16.95 13.73 -22.31
N PRO A 165 18.06 14.50 -22.38
CA PRO A 165 18.29 15.42 -23.48
C PRO A 165 18.17 14.71 -24.84
N GLY A 166 17.61 15.40 -25.82
CA GLY A 166 17.40 14.87 -27.17
C GLY A 166 16.08 14.12 -27.37
N LEU A 167 15.26 13.91 -26.33
CA LEU A 167 13.88 13.45 -26.47
C LEU A 167 12.95 14.68 -26.50
N ASP A 168 12.51 15.06 -27.69
CA ASP A 168 11.61 16.20 -27.92
C ASP A 168 10.17 15.73 -28.12
N SER A 169 9.29 16.16 -27.23
CA SER A 169 7.87 15.82 -27.30
C SER A 169 6.95 17.01 -27.46
N ARG A 170 5.89 16.78 -28.23
CA ARG A 170 4.84 17.77 -28.46
C ARG A 170 3.46 17.17 -28.26
N GLN A 171 2.65 17.84 -27.46
CA GLN A 171 1.24 17.50 -27.27
C GLN A 171 0.38 18.35 -28.22
N LEU A 172 -0.53 17.69 -28.92
CA LEU A 172 -1.53 18.31 -29.78
C LEU A 172 -2.88 18.38 -29.06
N GLY A 173 -3.75 19.29 -29.51
CA GLY A 173 -5.11 19.37 -29.02
C GLY A 173 -5.89 18.08 -29.30
N ALA A 174 -6.80 17.70 -28.41
CA ALA A 174 -7.59 16.46 -28.55
C ALA A 174 -8.41 16.42 -29.86
N ALA A 175 -8.83 17.59 -30.37
CA ALA A 175 -9.59 17.73 -31.61
C ALA A 175 -8.75 17.68 -32.90
N THR A 176 -7.42 17.61 -32.82
CA THR A 176 -6.56 17.59 -34.01
C THR A 176 -6.81 16.30 -34.81
N GLY A 177 -7.09 16.43 -36.12
CA GLY A 177 -7.29 15.30 -37.02
C GLY A 177 -6.03 14.43 -37.19
N THR A 178 -6.19 13.16 -37.54
CA THR A 178 -5.07 12.19 -37.65
C THR A 178 -4.07 12.58 -38.75
N ALA A 179 -4.57 12.99 -39.92
CA ALA A 179 -3.72 13.45 -41.02
C ALA A 179 -2.92 14.71 -40.63
N ASP A 180 -3.54 15.65 -39.91
CA ASP A 180 -2.87 16.86 -39.45
C ASP A 180 -1.85 16.58 -38.34
N ALA A 181 -2.14 15.62 -37.44
CA ALA A 181 -1.16 15.16 -36.46
C ALA A 181 0.09 14.58 -37.14
N LEU A 182 -0.08 13.78 -38.19
CA LEU A 182 1.01 13.21 -38.97
C LEU A 182 1.79 14.28 -39.73
N ARG A 183 1.09 15.17 -40.44
CA ARG A 183 1.70 16.30 -41.15
C ARG A 183 2.53 17.16 -40.21
N SER A 184 1.93 17.54 -39.09
CA SER A 184 2.57 18.38 -38.09
C SER A 184 3.75 17.71 -37.39
N HIS A 185 3.75 16.37 -37.27
CA HIS A 185 4.92 15.61 -36.84
C HIS A 185 6.04 15.68 -37.89
N ARG A 186 5.73 15.38 -39.15
CA ARG A 186 6.71 15.41 -40.25
C ARG A 186 7.34 16.78 -40.44
N GLU A 187 6.55 17.84 -40.42
CA GLU A 187 7.03 19.22 -40.51
C GLU A 187 8.01 19.56 -39.38
N ARG A 188 7.69 19.15 -38.15
CA ARG A 188 8.57 19.37 -36.99
C ARG A 188 9.88 18.60 -37.13
N VAL A 189 9.82 17.33 -37.53
CA VAL A 189 11.00 16.48 -37.69
C VAL A 189 11.89 17.01 -38.83
N ALA A 190 11.29 17.41 -39.96
CA ALA A 190 12.02 17.99 -41.09
C ALA A 190 12.69 19.34 -40.70
N ALA A 191 11.98 20.20 -39.96
CA ALA A 191 12.52 21.47 -39.48
C ALA A 191 13.69 21.30 -38.49
N ALA A 192 13.68 20.22 -37.70
CA ALA A 192 14.78 19.91 -36.78
C ALA A 192 16.06 19.41 -37.48
N GLY A 193 15.96 19.00 -38.76
CA GLY A 193 17.06 18.51 -39.58
C GLY A 193 17.72 17.21 -39.10
N GLY A 194 18.61 16.65 -39.91
CA GLY A 194 19.36 15.43 -39.62
C GLY A 194 18.79 14.16 -40.25
N ALA A 195 19.61 13.11 -40.32
CA ALA A 195 19.22 11.84 -40.91
C ALA A 195 18.31 11.04 -39.96
N LEU A 196 17.17 10.57 -40.46
CA LEU A 196 16.26 9.70 -39.72
C LEU A 196 16.65 8.24 -39.89
N ARG A 197 16.39 7.45 -38.85
CA ARG A 197 16.40 6.00 -38.94
C ARG A 197 15.16 5.57 -39.73
N SER A 198 15.37 4.80 -40.80
CA SER A 198 14.30 4.09 -41.48
C SER A 198 14.16 2.71 -40.85
N LEU A 199 12.93 2.38 -40.43
CA LEU A 199 12.56 1.08 -39.87
C LEU A 199 11.83 0.26 -40.94
N ASN A 200 12.03 -1.05 -40.96
CA ASN A 200 11.45 -1.94 -41.96
C ASN A 200 10.48 -2.97 -41.39
N SER A 201 10.48 -3.19 -40.08
CA SER A 201 9.68 -4.23 -39.44
C SER A 201 9.13 -3.79 -38.08
N VAL A 202 8.20 -4.60 -37.56
CA VAL A 202 7.69 -4.42 -36.20
C VAL A 202 8.78 -4.69 -35.16
N ASP A 203 9.66 -5.65 -35.40
CA ASP A 203 10.77 -5.95 -34.50
C ASP A 203 11.73 -4.77 -34.38
N GLU A 204 12.03 -4.08 -35.49
CA GLU A 204 12.87 -2.88 -35.47
C GLU A 204 12.20 -1.71 -34.73
N LEU A 205 10.88 -1.54 -34.88
CA LEU A 205 10.09 -0.55 -34.15
C LEU A 205 10.10 -0.84 -32.64
N LEU A 206 9.78 -2.08 -32.25
CA LEU A 206 9.77 -2.49 -30.85
C LEU A 206 11.17 -2.37 -30.24
N ALA A 207 12.22 -2.75 -30.97
CA ALA A 207 13.60 -2.55 -30.53
C ALA A 207 13.94 -1.06 -30.34
N ALA A 208 13.50 -0.18 -31.24
CA ALA A 208 13.69 1.27 -31.09
C ALA A 208 12.95 1.82 -29.85
N ARG A 209 11.73 1.35 -29.58
CA ARG A 209 10.95 1.70 -28.38
C ARG A 209 11.61 1.20 -27.09
N LEU A 210 12.08 -0.05 -27.07
CA LEU A 210 12.79 -0.63 -25.92
C LEU A 210 14.10 0.12 -25.63
N ALA A 211 14.85 0.49 -26.66
CA ALA A 211 16.07 1.29 -26.51
C ALA A 211 15.79 2.70 -25.97
N GLU A 212 14.70 3.33 -26.43
CA GLU A 212 14.22 4.61 -25.90
C GLU A 212 13.84 4.50 -24.42
N ASP A 213 13.02 3.51 -24.06
CA ASP A 213 12.57 3.28 -22.68
C ASP A 213 13.75 2.98 -21.75
N ALA A 214 14.73 2.19 -22.21
CA ALA A 214 15.98 1.91 -21.48
C ALA A 214 16.78 3.19 -21.23
N ARG A 215 16.96 4.05 -22.24
CA ARG A 215 17.65 5.35 -22.10
C ARG A 215 16.93 6.27 -21.11
N ILE A 216 15.60 6.31 -21.14
CA ILE A 216 14.80 7.09 -20.18
C ILE A 216 15.02 6.56 -18.76
N ALA A 217 14.97 5.24 -18.57
CA ALA A 217 15.18 4.59 -17.30
C ALA A 217 16.58 4.84 -16.74
N GLU A 218 17.62 4.70 -17.57
CA GLU A 218 19.01 4.97 -17.20
C GLU A 218 19.22 6.44 -16.80
N PHE A 219 18.71 7.38 -17.59
CA PHE A 219 18.77 8.80 -17.27
C PHE A 219 18.12 9.11 -15.92
N ARG A 220 16.92 8.57 -15.68
CA ARG A 220 16.20 8.76 -14.42
C ARG A 220 16.93 8.11 -13.24
N LYS A 221 17.44 6.90 -13.43
CA LYS A 221 18.23 6.19 -12.41
C LYS A 221 19.49 6.97 -12.02
N ALA A 222 20.19 7.53 -13.00
CA ALA A 222 21.39 8.34 -12.78
C ALA A 222 21.10 9.64 -12.02
N ARG A 223 19.93 10.27 -12.26
CA ARG A 223 19.50 11.50 -11.57
C ARG A 223 18.97 11.27 -10.16
N GLY A 224 18.34 10.13 -9.91
CA GLY A 224 17.82 9.79 -8.60
C GLY A 224 16.89 10.86 -8.00
N LEU A 225 17.24 11.35 -6.81
CA LEU A 225 16.47 12.38 -6.12
C LEU A 225 16.47 13.75 -6.84
N GLU A 226 17.42 14.00 -7.73
CA GLU A 226 17.47 15.24 -8.51
C GLU A 226 16.28 15.39 -9.47
N LEU A 227 15.56 14.29 -9.75
CA LEU A 227 14.36 14.33 -10.59
C LEU A 227 13.21 15.13 -9.95
N PHE A 228 13.12 15.16 -8.63
CA PHE A 228 11.89 15.60 -7.95
C PHE A 228 11.69 17.10 -7.98
N GLU A 229 12.75 17.91 -7.86
CA GLU A 229 12.59 19.37 -7.94
C GLU A 229 12.06 19.84 -9.30
N PRO A 230 12.70 19.53 -10.45
CA PRO A 230 12.18 19.94 -11.75
C PRO A 230 10.81 19.31 -12.05
N MET A 231 10.56 18.07 -11.59
CA MET A 231 9.24 17.43 -11.72
C MET A 231 8.16 18.19 -10.97
N LEU A 232 8.39 18.51 -9.69
CA LEU A 232 7.43 19.20 -8.84
C LEU A 232 7.19 20.63 -9.31
N ARG A 233 8.24 21.33 -9.77
CA ARG A 233 8.09 22.67 -10.37
C ARG A 233 7.21 22.61 -11.62
N LYS A 234 7.45 21.65 -12.52
CA LYS A 234 6.61 21.47 -13.72
C LYS A 234 5.17 21.07 -13.37
N MET A 235 4.98 20.22 -12.35
CA MET A 235 3.67 19.72 -11.96
C MET A 235 2.81 20.76 -11.22
N LEU A 236 3.43 21.59 -10.38
CA LEU A 236 2.71 22.51 -9.48
C LEU A 236 2.74 23.98 -9.94
N GLY A 237 3.65 24.34 -10.84
CA GLY A 237 3.83 25.73 -11.30
C GLY A 237 4.02 26.67 -10.10
N ASP A 238 3.23 27.74 -10.07
CA ASP A 238 3.27 28.77 -9.03
C ASP A 238 2.99 28.23 -7.62
N LYS A 239 2.33 27.06 -7.50
CA LYS A 239 2.05 26.40 -6.21
C LYS A 239 3.25 25.61 -5.67
N PHE A 240 4.38 25.62 -6.37
CA PHE A 240 5.56 24.86 -5.95
C PHE A 240 6.07 25.31 -4.58
N GLU A 241 6.16 26.60 -4.29
CA GLU A 241 6.73 27.04 -3.01
C GLU A 241 5.85 26.63 -1.82
N GLU A 242 4.52 26.70 -1.96
CA GLU A 242 3.59 26.31 -0.89
C GLU A 242 3.45 24.79 -0.74
N ARG A 243 3.32 24.05 -1.86
CA ARG A 243 2.94 22.63 -1.86
C ARG A 243 4.06 21.69 -2.29
N GLY A 244 4.97 22.16 -3.13
CA GLY A 244 6.08 21.39 -3.68
C GLY A 244 7.29 21.40 -2.76
N ARG A 245 7.65 22.55 -2.19
CA ARG A 245 8.81 22.71 -1.29
C ARG A 245 8.74 21.78 -0.07
N PRO A 246 7.61 21.66 0.66
CA PRO A 246 7.55 20.74 1.79
C PRO A 246 7.71 19.26 1.39
N LEU A 247 7.22 18.88 0.20
CA LEU A 247 7.39 17.52 -0.33
C LEU A 247 8.84 17.28 -0.74
N LEU A 248 9.47 18.23 -1.43
CA LEU A 248 10.87 18.13 -1.84
C LEU A 248 11.80 18.02 -0.63
N ASP A 249 11.56 18.81 0.41
CA ASP A 249 12.35 18.77 1.64
C ASP A 249 12.19 17.43 2.36
N ALA A 250 10.97 16.86 2.41
CA ALA A 250 10.74 15.52 2.93
C ALA A 250 11.49 14.45 2.12
N ILE A 251 11.47 14.51 0.79
CA ILE A 251 12.18 13.56 -0.08
C ILE A 251 13.69 13.64 0.15
N ARG A 252 14.25 14.85 0.27
CA ARG A 252 15.68 15.07 0.51
C ARG A 252 16.15 14.56 1.88
N ARG A 253 15.27 14.62 2.88
CA ARG A 253 15.54 14.06 4.22
C ARG A 253 15.58 12.53 4.24
N HIS A 254 14.99 11.87 3.24
CA HIS A 254 14.82 10.42 3.18
C HIS A 254 15.35 9.81 1.87
N PRO A 255 16.68 9.89 1.61
CA PRO A 255 17.27 9.33 0.40
C PRO A 255 17.07 7.81 0.24
N GLU A 256 16.88 7.10 1.35
CA GLU A 256 16.63 5.66 1.39
C GLU A 256 15.32 5.25 0.69
N TRP A 257 14.35 6.15 0.56
CA TRP A 257 13.13 5.89 -0.20
C TRP A 257 13.41 5.66 -1.69
N TRP A 258 14.49 6.24 -2.23
CA TRP A 258 14.90 6.04 -3.62
C TRP A 258 15.62 4.71 -3.83
N THR A 259 16.51 4.33 -2.92
CA THR A 259 17.31 3.09 -3.04
C THR A 259 16.50 1.84 -2.69
N GLY A 260 15.46 1.98 -1.87
CA GLY A 260 14.65 0.85 -1.41
C GLY A 260 15.15 0.19 -0.14
N GLU A 261 16.13 0.80 0.53
CA GLU A 261 16.61 0.37 1.84
C GLU A 261 15.76 0.97 2.97
N GLY A 262 14.57 0.40 3.14
CA GLY A 262 13.73 0.52 4.33
C GLY A 262 12.89 -0.77 4.41
N PRO A 263 12.44 -1.21 5.60
CA PRO A 263 11.84 -2.54 5.75
C PRO A 263 10.73 -2.74 4.71
N ALA A 264 10.90 -3.77 3.90
CA ALA A 264 9.99 -4.12 2.82
C ALA A 264 8.56 -4.26 3.37
N PRO A 265 7.54 -3.68 2.74
CA PRO A 265 6.27 -4.38 2.68
C PRO A 265 6.50 -5.62 1.82
N SER A 266 6.39 -6.80 2.44
CA SER A 266 6.38 -8.11 1.78
C SER A 266 5.55 -8.07 0.49
N GLY A 267 6.21 -8.38 -0.64
CA GLY A 267 5.63 -8.35 -1.97
C GLY A 267 4.73 -9.54 -2.30
N GLY A 268 4.03 -9.40 -3.42
CA GLY A 268 3.33 -10.46 -4.14
C GLY A 268 2.57 -9.84 -5.33
N ALA A 269 2.85 -10.32 -6.54
CA ALA A 269 2.09 -10.02 -7.75
C ALA A 269 0.60 -10.34 -7.55
N PRO A 270 -0.33 -9.79 -8.37
CA PRO A 270 -1.73 -10.13 -8.29
C PRO A 270 -1.94 -11.56 -8.81
N GLU A 271 -1.77 -12.54 -7.93
CA GLU A 271 -2.57 -13.75 -8.01
C GLU A 271 -4.04 -13.33 -7.93
N THR A 272 -4.87 -13.93 -8.77
CA THR A 272 -6.33 -13.82 -8.72
C THR A 272 -6.83 -14.18 -7.32
N ARG A 273 -6.97 -13.18 -6.44
CA ARG A 273 -7.51 -13.36 -5.10
C ARG A 273 -8.88 -12.71 -5.02
N SER A 274 -9.92 -13.51 -5.22
CA SER A 274 -11.27 -13.15 -4.80
C SER A 274 -11.42 -13.08 -3.26
N ASP A 275 -10.31 -13.19 -2.51
CA ASP A 275 -10.25 -13.25 -1.05
C ASP A 275 -9.27 -12.23 -0.43
N ALA A 276 -8.74 -11.29 -1.24
CA ALA A 276 -7.87 -10.23 -0.77
C ALA A 276 -8.60 -9.30 0.21
N SER A 277 -7.92 -8.93 1.31
CA SER A 277 -8.49 -8.02 2.31
C SER A 277 -8.80 -6.64 1.69
N PRO A 278 -10.02 -6.09 1.91
CA PRO A 278 -10.34 -4.73 1.52
C PRO A 278 -9.68 -3.67 2.40
N ILE A 279 -9.09 -4.10 3.52
CA ILE A 279 -8.40 -3.23 4.48
C ILE A 279 -6.90 -3.29 4.21
N THR A 280 -6.32 -2.13 3.92
CA THR A 280 -4.88 -1.99 3.66
C THR A 280 -4.07 -1.80 4.95
N MET A 281 -4.67 -1.18 5.97
CA MET A 281 -4.01 -0.83 7.23
C MET A 281 -5.03 -0.64 8.35
N PHE A 282 -4.58 -0.81 9.59
CA PHE A 282 -5.29 -0.36 10.78
C PHE A 282 -4.51 0.75 11.48
N LEU A 283 -5.15 1.92 11.69
CA LEU A 283 -4.66 2.93 12.61
C LEU A 283 -5.16 2.60 14.02
N ARG A 284 -4.26 2.67 15.00
CA ARG A 284 -4.61 2.54 16.41
C ARG A 284 -4.28 3.83 17.15
N SER A 285 -5.25 4.35 17.89
CA SER A 285 -5.02 5.32 18.97
C SER A 285 -5.41 4.70 20.32
N ARG A 286 -4.92 5.29 21.42
CA ARG A 286 -5.28 4.88 22.78
C ARG A 286 -5.92 6.04 23.53
N GLU A 287 -6.79 5.72 24.49
CA GLU A 287 -7.28 6.67 25.48
C GLU A 287 -6.13 7.07 26.43
N SER A 288 -6.32 8.11 27.24
CA SER A 288 -5.26 8.68 28.08
C SER A 288 -4.70 7.71 29.13
N ASP A 289 -5.48 6.70 29.53
CA ASP A 289 -5.06 5.64 30.47
C ASP A 289 -4.30 4.48 29.80
N GLY A 290 -4.27 4.41 28.47
CA GLY A 290 -3.63 3.35 27.69
C GLY A 290 -4.38 2.01 27.64
N ASP A 291 -5.39 1.80 28.49
CA ASP A 291 -6.12 0.54 28.66
C ASP A 291 -7.20 0.33 27.59
N ARG A 292 -7.59 1.41 26.91
CA ARG A 292 -8.56 1.40 25.81
C ARG A 292 -7.95 1.87 24.50
N ALA A 293 -8.27 1.16 23.42
CA ALA A 293 -7.81 1.45 22.08
C ALA A 293 -8.99 1.77 21.15
N HIS A 294 -8.76 2.67 20.20
CA HIS A 294 -9.62 2.86 19.04
C HIS A 294 -8.90 2.32 17.81
N LEU A 295 -9.57 1.45 17.06
CA LEU A 295 -9.04 0.89 15.81
C LEU A 295 -9.84 1.45 14.65
N THR A 296 -9.15 2.04 13.67
CA THR A 296 -9.75 2.59 12.44
C THR A 296 -9.14 1.90 11.24
N THR A 297 -9.96 1.47 10.29
CA THR A 297 -9.46 0.88 9.05
C THR A 297 -8.91 1.96 8.12
N PHE A 298 -8.11 1.52 7.16
CA PHE A 298 -7.77 2.31 6.00
C PHE A 298 -7.81 1.43 4.75
N GLY A 299 -8.46 1.90 3.70
CA GLY A 299 -8.56 1.19 2.42
C GLY A 299 -9.99 1.06 1.91
N LEU A 300 -11.00 1.15 2.78
CA LEU A 300 -12.40 1.15 2.36
C LEU A 300 -12.76 2.42 1.59
N THR A 301 -12.14 3.54 1.92
CA THR A 301 -12.27 4.79 1.16
C THR A 301 -11.76 4.67 -0.27
N LEU A 302 -10.77 3.81 -0.53
CA LEU A 302 -10.30 3.49 -1.89
C LEU A 302 -11.33 2.69 -2.68
N GLN A 303 -12.24 2.01 -1.98
CA GLN A 303 -13.39 1.28 -2.53
C GLN A 303 -14.68 2.11 -2.51
N GLY A 304 -14.60 3.41 -2.18
CA GLY A 304 -15.75 4.31 -2.13
C GLY A 304 -16.65 4.16 -0.88
N LEU A 305 -16.13 3.57 0.21
CA LEU A 305 -16.87 3.38 1.46
C LEU A 305 -16.22 4.16 2.63
N PRO A 306 -17.00 4.61 3.63
CA PRO A 306 -16.44 5.14 4.87
C PRO A 306 -15.54 4.11 5.57
N GLU A 307 -14.51 4.58 6.27
CA GLU A 307 -13.68 3.69 7.08
C GLU A 307 -14.46 3.17 8.29
N LEU A 308 -14.20 1.93 8.66
CA LEU A 308 -14.74 1.33 9.88
C LEU A 308 -13.94 1.82 11.08
N GLN A 309 -14.62 2.06 12.20
CA GLN A 309 -13.97 2.32 13.48
C GLN A 309 -14.61 1.51 14.62
N MET A 310 -13.77 0.86 15.43
CA MET A 310 -14.19 0.31 16.72
C MET A 310 -13.57 1.16 17.83
N LYS A 311 -14.40 1.69 18.72
CA LYS A 311 -13.98 2.56 19.83
C LYS A 311 -13.89 1.75 21.13
N ARG A 312 -13.00 2.17 22.04
CA ARG A 312 -12.91 1.68 23.43
C ARG A 312 -12.67 0.17 23.57
N VAL A 313 -11.94 -0.42 22.63
CA VAL A 313 -11.53 -1.83 22.64
C VAL A 313 -10.52 -2.06 23.76
N ALA A 314 -10.61 -3.17 24.50
CA ALA A 314 -9.60 -3.51 25.51
C ALA A 314 -8.17 -3.56 24.93
N ALA A 315 -7.17 -3.28 25.77
CA ALA A 315 -5.78 -3.13 25.32
C ALA A 315 -5.24 -4.34 24.53
N ASN A 316 -5.66 -5.56 24.90
CA ASN A 316 -5.28 -6.83 24.29
C ASN A 316 -6.31 -7.40 23.28
N HIS A 317 -7.31 -6.61 22.87
CA HIS A 317 -8.31 -7.03 21.89
C HIS A 317 -8.06 -6.48 20.49
N CYS A 318 -6.87 -5.92 20.22
CA CYS A 318 -6.55 -5.35 18.92
C CYS A 318 -6.67 -6.38 17.79
N ARG A 319 -6.15 -7.59 18.00
CA ARG A 319 -6.25 -8.70 17.04
C ARG A 319 -7.69 -9.15 16.79
N ALA A 320 -8.48 -9.30 17.86
CA ALA A 320 -9.90 -9.67 17.79
C ALA A 320 -10.72 -8.60 17.05
N ALA A 321 -10.49 -7.31 17.35
CA ALA A 321 -11.14 -6.21 16.67
C ALA A 321 -10.79 -6.15 15.18
N ARG A 322 -9.50 -6.34 14.83
CA ARG A 322 -9.06 -6.42 13.42
C ARG A 322 -9.74 -7.58 12.68
N PHE A 323 -9.82 -8.75 13.31
CA PHE A 323 -10.53 -9.90 12.76
C PHE A 323 -12.01 -9.58 12.49
N LEU A 324 -12.74 -9.04 13.46
CA LEU A 324 -14.16 -8.72 13.28
C LEU A 324 -14.37 -7.64 12.22
N MET A 325 -13.58 -6.56 12.24
CA MET A 325 -13.70 -5.47 11.28
C MET A 325 -13.37 -5.90 9.85
N GLU A 326 -12.45 -6.86 9.67
CA GLU A 326 -12.16 -7.49 8.38
C GLU A 326 -13.37 -8.26 7.84
N THR A 327 -14.02 -9.07 8.68
CA THR A 327 -15.25 -9.79 8.32
C THR A 327 -16.38 -8.81 7.98
N VAL A 328 -16.56 -7.76 8.79
CA VAL A 328 -17.55 -6.70 8.55
C VAL A 328 -17.29 -5.97 7.24
N ALA A 329 -16.06 -5.58 6.95
CA ALA A 329 -15.69 -4.87 5.73
C ALA A 329 -16.05 -5.67 4.46
N ARG A 330 -15.80 -6.98 4.46
CA ARG A 330 -16.18 -7.86 3.35
C ARG A 330 -17.68 -7.99 3.21
N LYS A 331 -18.39 -8.19 4.32
CA LYS A 331 -19.85 -8.25 4.32
C LYS A 331 -20.47 -6.95 3.79
N LEU A 332 -19.92 -5.82 4.21
CA LEU A 332 -20.35 -4.49 3.78
C LEU A 332 -20.15 -4.31 2.27
N LEU A 333 -18.97 -4.66 1.74
CA LEU A 333 -18.72 -4.62 0.28
C LEU A 333 -19.70 -5.52 -0.49
N ALA A 334 -19.92 -6.74 -0.02
CA ALA A 334 -20.86 -7.67 -0.64
C ALA A 334 -22.31 -7.17 -0.56
N HIS A 335 -22.67 -6.46 0.51
CA HIS A 335 -23.97 -5.82 0.66
C HIS A 335 -24.13 -4.65 -0.31
N VAL A 336 -23.15 -3.75 -0.37
CA VAL A 336 -23.16 -2.58 -1.26
C VAL A 336 -23.24 -2.99 -2.74
N ALA A 337 -22.52 -4.05 -3.13
CA ALA A 337 -22.59 -4.57 -4.49
C ALA A 337 -24.00 -5.09 -4.90
N ARG A 338 -24.88 -5.37 -3.93
CA ARG A 338 -26.26 -5.83 -4.16
C ARG A 338 -27.29 -4.70 -4.05
N LEU A 339 -26.88 -3.52 -3.62
CA LEU A 339 -27.77 -2.37 -3.52
C LEU A 339 -28.17 -1.88 -4.91
N SER A 340 -29.47 -1.72 -5.15
CA SER A 340 -29.97 -1.09 -6.37
C SER A 340 -29.47 0.36 -6.47
N PRO A 341 -29.34 0.92 -7.69
CA PRO A 341 -29.10 2.35 -7.87
C PRO A 341 -30.14 3.18 -7.12
N SER A 342 -29.69 4.25 -6.44
CA SER A 342 -30.54 5.17 -5.68
C SER A 342 -29.89 6.56 -5.67
N ASP A 343 -30.72 7.60 -5.58
CA ASP A 343 -30.28 8.99 -5.39
C ASP A 343 -29.91 9.29 -3.92
N GLU A 344 -30.24 8.39 -3.00
CA GLU A 344 -29.87 8.50 -1.58
C GLU A 344 -28.35 8.26 -1.38
N PRO A 345 -27.65 9.11 -0.61
CA PRO A 345 -26.22 8.95 -0.33
C PRO A 345 -25.89 7.57 0.23
N LEU A 346 -24.83 6.95 -0.29
CA LEU A 346 -24.45 5.58 0.07
C LEU A 346 -24.23 5.42 1.58
N GLU A 347 -23.67 6.44 2.23
CA GLU A 347 -23.39 6.49 3.66
C GLU A 347 -24.66 6.36 4.49
N GLN A 348 -25.77 6.96 4.06
CA GLN A 348 -27.06 6.86 4.75
C GLN A 348 -27.69 5.47 4.57
N ARG A 349 -27.49 4.86 3.40
CA ARG A 349 -28.01 3.53 3.06
C ARG A 349 -27.29 2.39 3.79
N ILE A 350 -26.06 2.64 4.24
CA ILE A 350 -25.24 1.68 5.00
C ILE A 350 -25.13 2.06 6.49
N ALA A 351 -25.68 3.21 6.88
CA ALA A 351 -25.81 3.62 8.27
C ALA A 351 -26.99 2.91 8.94
N ASP A 352 -26.83 2.61 10.22
CA ASP A 352 -27.82 1.93 11.06
C ASP A 352 -28.23 0.54 10.54
N VAL A 353 -27.38 -0.08 9.72
CA VAL A 353 -27.60 -1.43 9.19
C VAL A 353 -27.08 -2.46 10.20
N GLU A 354 -27.92 -3.44 10.51
CA GLU A 354 -27.53 -4.63 11.24
C GLU A 354 -27.14 -5.75 10.26
N PHE A 355 -25.88 -6.18 10.32
CA PHE A 355 -25.39 -7.32 9.56
C PHE A 355 -25.41 -8.60 10.39
N PRO A 356 -26.06 -9.67 9.89
CA PRO A 356 -25.80 -11.01 10.37
C PRO A 356 -24.47 -11.49 9.76
N LEU A 357 -23.50 -11.80 10.62
CA LEU A 357 -22.24 -12.43 10.24
C LEU A 357 -22.24 -13.90 10.64
N SER A 358 -21.75 -14.74 9.74
CA SER A 358 -21.57 -16.17 9.93
C SER A 358 -20.15 -16.58 9.56
N ARG A 359 -19.78 -17.84 9.83
CA ARG A 359 -18.49 -18.39 9.40
C ARG A 359 -18.26 -18.30 7.88
N ALA A 360 -19.33 -18.30 7.09
CA ALA A 360 -19.23 -18.14 5.63
C ALA A 360 -18.75 -16.73 5.21
N ASP A 361 -18.83 -15.75 6.10
CA ASP A 361 -18.36 -14.39 5.85
C ASP A 361 -16.87 -14.20 6.24
N VAL A 362 -16.28 -15.18 6.91
CA VAL A 362 -14.87 -15.16 7.32
C VAL A 362 -13.98 -15.58 6.16
N SER A 363 -12.94 -14.79 5.91
CA SER A 363 -11.95 -15.08 4.87
C SER A 363 -11.12 -16.31 5.18
N ALA A 364 -11.00 -17.23 4.24
CA ALA A 364 -10.11 -18.37 4.36
C ALA A 364 -8.62 -17.97 4.35
N SER A 365 -8.29 -16.83 3.70
CA SER A 365 -6.92 -16.28 3.62
C SER A 365 -6.72 -15.01 4.44
N GLY A 366 -7.63 -14.71 5.38
CA GLY A 366 -7.55 -13.53 6.22
C GLY A 366 -6.31 -13.54 7.12
N ARG A 367 -5.59 -12.40 7.21
CA ARG A 367 -4.35 -12.27 8.02
C ARG A 367 -4.50 -12.63 9.50
N PHE A 368 -5.72 -12.62 10.02
CA PHE A 368 -6.03 -12.86 11.44
C PHE A 368 -6.74 -14.20 11.67
N VAL A 369 -6.83 -15.04 10.63
CA VAL A 369 -7.31 -16.42 10.71
C VAL A 369 -6.11 -17.32 10.92
N VAL A 370 -6.00 -17.94 12.09
CA VAL A 370 -4.96 -18.93 12.35
C VAL A 370 -5.33 -20.20 11.59
N PRO A 371 -4.48 -20.68 10.65
CA PRO A 371 -4.72 -21.96 10.02
C PRO A 371 -4.67 -23.09 11.07
N GLY A 372 -5.72 -23.92 11.15
CA GLY A 372 -5.64 -25.21 11.84
C GLY A 372 -6.20 -25.29 13.27
N GLY A 373 -7.14 -24.46 13.67
CA GLY A 373 -7.83 -24.66 14.95
C GLY A 373 -8.92 -23.63 15.21
N TYR A 374 -10.06 -23.76 14.51
CA TYR A 374 -11.27 -23.06 14.93
C TYR A 374 -11.77 -23.74 16.22
N PRO A 375 -12.10 -23.01 17.30
CA PRO A 375 -12.87 -23.63 18.36
C PRO A 375 -14.18 -24.14 17.74
N GLU A 376 -14.43 -25.45 17.84
CA GLU A 376 -15.78 -25.96 17.64
C GLU A 376 -16.68 -25.22 18.64
N THR A 377 -17.81 -24.74 18.14
CA THR A 377 -18.78 -24.00 18.96
C THR A 377 -20.09 -24.75 18.87
N ASP A 378 -20.61 -25.13 20.03
CA ASP A 378 -21.93 -25.74 20.15
C ASP A 378 -23.06 -24.72 20.02
N GLU A 379 -22.72 -23.44 19.78
CA GLU A 379 -23.65 -22.34 19.56
C GLU A 379 -23.70 -21.95 18.07
N PRO A 380 -24.50 -22.66 17.26
CA PRO A 380 -24.73 -22.29 15.87
C PRO A 380 -25.66 -21.06 15.81
N GLY A 381 -25.23 -20.01 15.12
CA GLY A 381 -26.08 -18.87 14.82
C GLY A 381 -25.30 -17.65 14.34
N PRO A 382 -25.88 -16.80 13.46
CA PRO A 382 -25.23 -15.57 13.03
C PRO A 382 -25.05 -14.62 14.21
N VAL A 383 -23.94 -13.90 14.23
CA VAL A 383 -23.70 -12.80 15.16
C VAL A 383 -24.16 -11.50 14.52
N ARG A 384 -24.81 -10.65 15.30
CA ARG A 384 -25.32 -9.37 14.82
C ARG A 384 -24.30 -8.27 15.09
N VAL A 385 -24.01 -7.47 14.06
CA VAL A 385 -23.16 -6.29 14.13
C VAL A 385 -23.92 -5.10 13.58
N ARG A 386 -23.91 -3.98 14.28
CA ARG A 386 -24.55 -2.74 13.85
C ARG A 386 -23.49 -1.74 13.38
N LEU A 387 -23.73 -1.13 12.23
CA LEU A 387 -22.93 -0.01 11.73
C LEU A 387 -23.59 1.32 12.04
N VAL A 388 -22.89 2.23 12.70
CA VAL A 388 -23.42 3.56 13.04
C VAL A 388 -22.53 4.62 12.40
N LEU A 389 -23.11 5.49 11.57
CA LEU A 389 -22.38 6.61 10.98
C LEU A 389 -22.23 7.74 12.01
N GLU A 390 -20.99 8.11 12.34
CA GLU A 390 -20.70 9.23 13.24
C GLU A 390 -19.56 10.08 12.67
N GLY A 391 -19.69 11.40 12.75
CA GLY A 391 -18.59 12.33 12.47
C GLY A 391 -17.53 12.30 13.59
N PHE A 392 -16.32 12.76 13.30
CA PHE A 392 -15.17 12.76 14.23
C PHE A 392 -15.44 13.49 15.56
N THR A 393 -16.44 14.38 15.62
CA THR A 393 -16.85 15.13 16.82
C THR A 393 -18.27 14.82 17.27
N GLY A 394 -18.47 13.70 17.95
CA GLY A 394 -19.64 13.49 18.80
C GLY A 394 -19.58 14.42 20.02
N GLY A 395 -20.33 15.53 20.01
CA GLY A 395 -20.74 16.25 21.21
C GLY A 395 -19.88 17.46 21.64
N SER A 396 -20.13 18.64 21.08
CA SER A 396 -20.48 19.83 21.88
C SER A 396 -20.96 20.96 20.98
N ARG A 397 -22.22 21.36 21.17
CA ARG A 397 -22.80 22.57 20.61
C ARG A 397 -22.31 23.78 21.43
N ARG A 398 -21.00 24.03 21.50
CA ARG A 398 -20.45 25.25 22.13
C ARG A 398 -20.19 26.30 21.05
N LYS A 399 -20.70 27.51 21.33
CA LYS A 399 -20.84 28.67 20.43
C LYS A 399 -19.59 28.89 19.56
N ARG A 400 -19.77 28.73 18.24
CA ARG A 400 -18.77 29.06 17.21
C ARG A 400 -18.55 30.58 17.22
N GLY A 401 -17.31 31.00 17.52
CA GLY A 401 -16.87 32.37 17.29
C GLY A 401 -16.69 32.64 15.79
N MET A 402 -16.87 33.90 15.39
CA MET A 402 -16.91 34.37 14.00
C MET A 402 -15.64 34.05 13.17
N LEU A 403 -14.49 33.81 13.82
CA LEU A 403 -13.26 33.34 13.15
C LEU A 403 -13.23 31.83 12.84
N SER A 404 -14.08 31.01 13.48
CA SER A 404 -14.17 29.56 13.22
C SER A 404 -14.92 29.24 11.93
N GLY A 405 -15.74 30.16 11.40
CA GLY A 405 -16.52 29.96 10.19
C GLY A 405 -15.72 30.07 8.89
N LEU A 406 -14.57 30.75 8.93
CA LEU A 406 -13.71 30.91 7.74
C LEU A 406 -12.79 29.70 7.50
N LEU A 407 -12.49 28.91 8.55
CA LEU A 407 -11.66 27.69 8.46
C LEU A 407 -12.47 26.41 8.28
N SER A 408 -13.81 26.47 8.38
CA SER A 408 -14.69 25.30 8.22
C SER A 408 -15.08 25.01 6.76
N ALA A 409 -14.67 25.83 5.79
CA ALA A 409 -14.99 25.61 4.37
C ALA A 409 -14.13 24.51 3.70
N PHE A 410 -13.12 23.96 4.40
CA PHE A 410 -12.18 22.95 3.85
C PHE A 410 -11.99 21.69 4.71
N ARG A 411 -12.88 21.44 5.69
CA ARG A 411 -12.89 20.20 6.48
C ARG A 411 -14.32 19.70 6.66
N SER A 412 -14.79 18.88 5.74
CA SER A 412 -15.75 17.84 6.11
C SER A 412 -14.96 16.83 6.93
N ASP A 413 -15.17 16.77 8.23
CA ASP A 413 -14.63 15.69 9.04
C ASP A 413 -15.09 14.36 8.41
N PRO A 414 -14.20 13.40 8.14
CA PRO A 414 -14.61 12.15 7.50
C PRO A 414 -15.61 11.45 8.41
N GLU A 415 -16.78 11.12 7.85
CA GLU A 415 -17.76 10.28 8.53
C GLU A 415 -17.19 8.86 8.64
N LEU A 416 -17.27 8.27 9.83
CA LEU A 416 -16.78 6.93 10.10
C LEU A 416 -17.96 6.00 10.40
N LEU A 417 -17.83 4.75 9.97
CA LEU A 417 -18.80 3.71 10.30
C LEU A 417 -18.35 2.96 11.53
N HIS A 418 -19.03 3.21 12.65
CA HIS A 418 -18.76 2.56 13.92
C HIS A 418 -19.26 1.13 13.93
N VAL A 419 -18.36 0.20 14.21
CA VAL A 419 -18.67 -1.22 14.40
C VAL A 419 -19.06 -1.43 15.85
N THR A 420 -20.35 -1.68 16.10
CA THR A 420 -20.94 -1.70 17.44
C THR A 420 -21.87 -2.91 17.66
N PRO A 421 -22.10 -3.32 18.92
CA PRO A 421 -23.16 -4.27 19.22
C PRO A 421 -24.55 -3.71 18.87
N PRO A 422 -25.53 -4.60 18.60
CA PRO A 422 -26.94 -4.22 18.53
C PRO A 422 -27.43 -3.53 19.82
N PRO A 423 -28.47 -2.68 19.75
CA PRO A 423 -28.97 -1.92 20.90
C PRO A 423 -29.52 -2.81 22.03
N ASP A 424 -29.98 -4.01 21.70
CA ASP A 424 -30.54 -5.01 22.61
C ASP A 424 -29.47 -5.93 23.23
N HIS A 425 -28.18 -5.71 22.94
CA HIS A 425 -27.09 -6.46 23.55
C HIS A 425 -26.83 -5.97 24.99
N ALA A 426 -27.02 -6.86 25.97
CA ALA A 426 -26.97 -6.49 27.39
C ALA A 426 -25.56 -6.39 27.99
N ASP A 427 -24.56 -7.01 27.36
CA ASP A 427 -23.19 -7.07 27.88
C ASP A 427 -22.28 -5.95 27.37
N THR A 428 -21.04 -5.92 27.88
CA THR A 428 -20.00 -4.96 27.45
C THR A 428 -19.56 -5.18 26.00
N THR A 429 -19.04 -4.14 25.34
CA THR A 429 -18.47 -4.24 23.98
C THR A 429 -17.35 -5.28 23.89
N ASP A 430 -16.54 -5.47 24.94
CA ASP A 430 -15.49 -6.49 24.97
C ASP A 430 -16.08 -7.91 25.02
N ALA A 431 -17.13 -8.12 25.82
CA ALA A 431 -17.84 -9.40 25.89
C ALA A 431 -18.50 -9.73 24.55
N TRP A 432 -19.16 -8.74 23.93
CA TRP A 432 -19.71 -8.84 22.59
C TRP A 432 -18.64 -9.19 21.55
N LEU A 433 -17.52 -8.48 21.52
CA LEU A 433 -16.44 -8.72 20.55
C LEU A 433 -15.89 -10.14 20.68
N ARG A 434 -15.68 -10.61 21.91
CA ARG A 434 -15.23 -11.99 22.17
C ARG A 434 -16.23 -13.02 21.70
N GLU A 435 -17.51 -12.75 21.94
CA GLU A 435 -18.60 -13.62 21.52
C GLU A 435 -18.70 -13.71 19.99
N CYS A 436 -18.63 -12.56 19.31
CA CYS A 436 -18.52 -12.48 17.86
C CYS A 436 -17.35 -13.30 17.33
N CYS A 437 -16.15 -13.08 17.88
CA CYS A 437 -14.95 -13.80 17.47
C CYS A 437 -15.14 -15.31 17.65
N ARG A 438 -15.57 -15.77 18.82
CA ARG A 438 -15.74 -17.20 19.14
C ARG A 438 -16.69 -17.89 18.16
N ARG A 439 -17.87 -17.33 17.92
CA ARG A 439 -18.84 -17.92 16.97
C ARG A 439 -18.33 -17.91 15.52
N LEU A 440 -17.57 -16.88 15.14
CA LEU A 440 -16.90 -16.78 13.84
C LEU A 440 -15.61 -17.63 13.74
N GLY A 441 -15.21 -18.31 14.81
CA GLY A 441 -14.07 -19.23 14.82
C GLY A 441 -12.71 -18.59 15.18
N HIS A 442 -12.70 -17.41 15.77
CA HIS A 442 -11.50 -16.75 16.29
C HIS A 442 -11.50 -16.75 17.82
N ALA A 443 -10.41 -17.21 18.45
CA ALA A 443 -10.29 -17.19 19.90
C ALA A 443 -9.82 -15.80 20.38
N ALA A 444 -10.70 -15.06 21.03
CA ALA A 444 -10.38 -13.78 21.66
C ALA A 444 -10.16 -13.95 23.18
N PRO A 445 -9.02 -13.50 23.73
CA PRO A 445 -8.72 -13.61 25.16
C PRO A 445 -9.67 -12.77 26.02
N LEU A 446 -9.66 -12.96 27.34
CA LEU A 446 -10.32 -12.01 28.27
C LEU A 446 -9.66 -10.62 28.15
N ALA A 447 -10.45 -9.57 28.38
CA ALA A 447 -9.94 -8.21 28.38
C ALA A 447 -8.88 -8.02 29.47
N ARG A 448 -7.78 -7.36 29.11
CA ARG A 448 -6.64 -7.07 29.99
C ARG A 448 -6.21 -5.61 29.89
N ARG A 449 -5.52 -5.15 30.92
CA ARG A 449 -4.88 -3.83 30.97
C ARG A 449 -3.55 -3.81 30.21
N ILE A 450 -3.10 -2.64 29.80
CA ILE A 450 -1.85 -2.51 29.02
C ILE A 450 -0.60 -2.87 29.82
N ASP A 451 -0.62 -2.66 31.14
CA ASP A 451 0.48 -3.00 32.04
C ASP A 451 0.67 -4.52 32.24
N GLU A 452 -0.31 -5.34 31.84
CA GLU A 452 -0.18 -6.79 31.83
C GLU A 452 0.61 -7.33 30.63
N LEU A 453 0.96 -6.50 29.64
CA LEU A 453 1.65 -6.91 28.41
C LEU A 453 2.92 -7.72 28.70
N ASP A 454 3.82 -7.18 29.54
CA ASP A 454 5.09 -7.84 29.86
C ASP A 454 4.87 -9.20 30.54
N ALA A 455 3.91 -9.27 31.46
CA ALA A 455 3.56 -10.51 32.13
C ALA A 455 3.02 -11.56 31.13
N GLN A 456 2.19 -11.14 30.17
CA GLN A 456 1.68 -12.02 29.13
C GLN A 456 2.78 -12.49 28.16
N MET A 457 3.72 -11.61 27.79
CA MET A 457 4.90 -11.98 27.00
C MET A 457 5.73 -13.06 27.70
N GLN A 458 5.95 -12.93 29.01
CA GLN A 458 6.68 -13.94 29.79
C GLN A 458 5.92 -15.26 29.91
N ILE A 459 4.59 -15.23 30.05
CA ILE A 459 3.75 -16.45 30.03
C ILE A 459 3.86 -17.14 28.66
N ALA A 460 3.74 -16.40 27.56
CA ALA A 460 3.85 -16.93 26.20
C ALA A 460 5.24 -17.53 25.93
N SER A 461 6.30 -16.85 26.35
CA SER A 461 7.68 -17.35 26.25
C SER A 461 7.90 -18.65 27.04
N ARG A 462 7.34 -18.76 28.26
CA ARG A 462 7.39 -20.02 29.04
C ARG A 462 6.70 -21.16 28.30
N LYS A 463 5.48 -20.94 27.77
CA LYS A 463 4.76 -21.95 26.98
C LYS A 463 5.54 -22.37 25.74
N ALA A 464 6.18 -21.41 25.06
CA ALA A 464 7.04 -21.71 23.91
C ALA A 464 8.17 -22.67 24.30
N ARG A 465 8.86 -22.40 25.43
CA ARG A 465 9.92 -23.27 25.97
C ARG A 465 9.43 -24.64 26.42
N GLU A 466 8.32 -24.69 27.16
CA GLU A 466 7.73 -25.95 27.65
C GLU A 466 7.37 -26.90 26.51
N SER A 467 7.00 -26.36 25.35
CA SER A 467 6.71 -27.16 24.15
C SER A 467 7.94 -27.58 23.34
N LEU A 468 9.16 -27.11 23.63
CA LEU A 468 10.33 -27.39 22.78
C LEU A 468 10.63 -28.88 22.60
N ALA A 469 10.33 -29.72 23.60
CA ALA A 469 10.50 -31.16 23.50
C ALA A 469 9.64 -31.76 22.37
N GLU A 470 8.37 -31.36 22.27
CA GLU A 470 7.48 -31.77 21.18
C GLU A 470 8.01 -31.28 19.82
N TRP A 471 8.49 -30.05 19.77
CA TRP A 471 9.01 -29.44 18.54
C TRP A 471 10.31 -30.04 18.05
N ARG A 472 11.15 -30.51 18.97
CA ARG A 472 12.33 -31.30 18.66
C ARG A 472 11.95 -32.62 17.99
N GLU A 473 10.97 -33.34 18.52
CA GLU A 473 10.51 -34.58 17.91
C GLU A 473 9.89 -34.33 16.53
N ARG A 474 9.10 -33.25 16.38
CA ARG A 474 8.56 -32.83 15.09
C ARG A 474 9.66 -32.46 14.08
N PHE A 475 10.71 -31.76 14.51
CA PHE A 475 11.85 -31.42 13.66
C PHE A 475 12.60 -32.67 13.20
N ARG A 476 12.81 -33.63 14.11
CA ARG A 476 13.49 -34.92 13.82
C ARG A 476 12.68 -35.82 12.90
N ALA A 477 11.36 -35.79 12.99
CA ALA A 477 10.47 -36.49 12.07
C ALA A 477 10.52 -35.93 10.63
N GLY A 478 11.14 -34.76 10.44
CA GLY A 478 11.19 -34.05 9.16
C GLY A 478 10.02 -33.09 9.02
N LEU A 479 10.33 -31.82 8.73
CA LEU A 479 9.32 -30.84 8.33
C LEU A 479 9.09 -30.92 6.82
N PRO A 480 7.90 -30.49 6.32
CA PRO A 480 7.70 -30.27 4.90
C PRO A 480 8.82 -29.44 4.27
N ALA A 481 9.19 -29.74 3.01
CA ALA A 481 10.35 -29.14 2.34
C ALA A 481 10.26 -27.61 2.18
N ASP A 482 9.05 -27.07 2.25
CA ASP A 482 8.74 -25.64 2.20
C ASP A 482 8.69 -24.97 3.57
N GLN A 483 8.93 -25.72 4.66
CA GLN A 483 8.84 -25.24 6.03
C GLN A 483 10.19 -25.23 6.75
N ALA A 484 10.37 -24.26 7.63
CA ALA A 484 11.54 -24.14 8.49
C ALA A 484 11.13 -23.82 9.92
N LEU A 485 11.65 -24.59 10.88
CA LEU A 485 11.56 -24.23 12.29
C LEU A 485 12.51 -23.09 12.58
N VAL A 486 12.01 -22.06 13.26
CA VAL A 486 12.81 -20.96 13.77
C VAL A 486 12.60 -20.81 15.27
N VAL A 487 13.66 -20.40 15.96
CA VAL A 487 13.63 -20.07 17.38
C VAL A 487 14.08 -18.63 17.60
N LYS A 488 13.51 -17.97 18.60
CA LYS A 488 13.87 -16.61 19.00
C LYS A 488 14.82 -16.70 20.18
N ALA A 489 15.98 -16.05 20.12
CA ALA A 489 16.95 -16.02 21.21
C ALA A 489 17.28 -14.56 21.56
N GLY A 490 17.59 -14.29 22.83
CA GLY A 490 18.02 -12.97 23.28
C GLY A 490 19.53 -12.83 23.25
N LEU A 491 20.05 -11.94 22.41
CA LEU A 491 21.46 -11.55 22.38
C LEU A 491 21.71 -10.43 23.39
N ALA A 492 22.86 -10.46 24.07
CA ALA A 492 23.26 -9.34 24.93
C ALA A 492 23.54 -8.09 24.08
N THR A 493 23.03 -6.94 24.50
CA THR A 493 23.32 -5.67 23.83
C THR A 493 24.47 -4.94 24.51
N THR A 494 25.10 -4.01 23.77
CA THR A 494 26.17 -3.14 24.33
C THR A 494 25.69 -2.26 25.48
N SER A 495 24.37 -2.03 25.58
CA SER A 495 23.72 -1.25 26.64
C SER A 495 23.28 -2.08 27.86
N GLY A 496 23.65 -3.36 27.92
CA GLY A 496 23.29 -4.26 29.03
C GLY A 496 21.87 -4.83 28.97
N GLY A 497 21.18 -4.65 27.84
CA GLY A 497 19.85 -5.22 27.58
C GLY A 497 19.93 -6.50 26.76
N ARG A 498 18.77 -6.90 26.20
CA ARG A 498 18.68 -8.00 25.23
C ARG A 498 18.03 -7.53 23.93
N GLU A 499 18.58 -7.94 22.81
CA GLU A 499 17.95 -7.85 21.50
C GLU A 499 17.52 -9.25 21.07
N PHE A 500 16.23 -9.42 20.76
CA PHE A 500 15.70 -10.72 20.36
C PHE A 500 15.82 -10.93 18.85
N VAL A 501 16.37 -12.07 18.47
CA VAL A 501 16.67 -12.42 17.07
C VAL A 501 16.12 -13.78 16.71
N TRP A 502 15.75 -13.96 15.45
CA TRP A 502 15.30 -15.22 14.89
C TRP A 502 16.47 -16.03 14.34
N VAL A 503 16.49 -17.31 14.67
CA VAL A 503 17.49 -18.29 14.24
C VAL A 503 16.79 -19.47 13.60
N LYS A 504 17.11 -19.74 12.34
CA LYS A 504 16.61 -20.90 11.60
C LYS A 504 17.31 -22.16 12.08
N VAL A 505 16.55 -23.09 12.62
CA VAL A 505 17.08 -24.36 13.14
C VAL A 505 17.60 -25.21 11.97
N THR A 506 18.88 -25.54 12.01
CA THR A 506 19.53 -26.43 11.04
C THR A 506 19.82 -27.80 11.62
N GLU A 507 20.06 -27.88 12.93
CA GLU A 507 20.35 -29.13 13.63
C GLU A 507 19.91 -29.03 15.09
N TRP A 508 19.46 -30.17 15.65
CA TRP A 508 19.11 -30.27 17.06
C TRP A 508 19.92 -31.38 17.73
N LEU A 509 20.95 -30.97 18.46
CA LEU A 509 21.93 -31.86 19.05
C LEU A 509 21.41 -32.54 20.32
N GLN A 510 22.11 -33.61 20.70
CA GLN A 510 21.93 -34.25 22.00
C GLN A 510 22.27 -33.26 23.13
N ALA A 511 21.67 -33.42 24.31
CA ALA A 511 21.75 -32.51 25.45
C ALA A 511 21.09 -31.12 25.29
N GLY A 512 20.11 -30.97 24.39
CA GLY A 512 19.25 -29.77 24.33
C GLY A 512 19.93 -28.53 23.76
N THR A 513 20.88 -28.73 22.83
CA THR A 513 21.52 -27.64 22.08
C THR A 513 20.96 -27.56 20.66
N ILE A 514 20.50 -26.37 20.28
CA ILE A 514 20.01 -26.04 18.94
C ILE A 514 21.15 -25.37 18.18
N VAL A 515 21.42 -25.85 16.97
CA VAL A 515 22.29 -25.17 16.01
C VAL A 515 21.43 -24.59 14.91
N GLY A 516 21.72 -23.35 14.53
CA GLY A 516 20.96 -22.70 13.48
C GLY A 516 21.66 -21.53 12.85
N THR A 517 21.03 -20.95 11.84
CA THR A 517 21.52 -19.78 11.10
C THR A 517 20.77 -18.54 11.57
N LEU A 518 21.48 -17.50 11.97
CA LEU A 518 20.91 -16.21 12.36
C LEU A 518 20.21 -15.54 11.17
N GLU A 519 18.89 -15.41 11.22
CA GLU A 519 18.08 -14.82 10.14
C GLU A 519 17.87 -13.32 10.35
N SER A 520 17.81 -12.84 11.60
CA SER A 520 17.73 -11.41 11.89
C SER A 520 19.06 -10.71 11.65
N LYS A 521 19.02 -9.41 11.36
CA LYS A 521 20.17 -8.51 11.39
C LYS A 521 20.16 -7.75 12.73
N PRO A 522 20.97 -8.15 13.72
CA PRO A 522 21.00 -7.47 15.01
C PRO A 522 21.46 -6.02 14.85
N ARG A 523 20.86 -5.10 15.60
CA ARG A 523 21.19 -3.67 15.55
C ARG A 523 22.23 -3.27 16.61
N ASN A 524 22.16 -3.88 17.79
CA ASN A 524 22.98 -3.53 18.95
C ASN A 524 23.75 -4.73 19.53
N CYS A 525 24.14 -5.66 18.67
CA CYS A 525 24.94 -6.83 19.03
C CYS A 525 26.08 -6.98 18.00
N PRO A 526 27.19 -6.22 18.15
CA PRO A 526 28.21 -6.07 17.10
C PRO A 526 28.94 -7.39 16.74
N ASP A 527 28.98 -8.35 17.67
CA ASP A 527 29.61 -9.65 17.47
C ASP A 527 28.75 -10.63 16.65
N TYR A 528 27.55 -10.21 16.23
CA TYR A 528 26.58 -11.06 15.55
C TYR A 528 26.19 -10.48 14.19
N GLN A 529 26.26 -11.33 13.15
CA GLN A 529 25.89 -10.96 11.78
C GLN A 529 24.83 -11.91 11.20
N GLN A 530 23.93 -11.36 10.38
CA GLN A 530 22.97 -12.19 9.64
C GLN A 530 23.68 -13.25 8.80
N GLY A 531 23.17 -14.48 8.82
CA GLY A 531 23.78 -15.64 8.17
C GLY A 531 24.79 -16.39 9.04
N GLN A 532 25.18 -15.86 10.20
CA GLN A 532 26.10 -16.52 11.12
C GLN A 532 25.46 -17.78 11.74
N GLN A 533 26.27 -18.83 11.92
CA GLN A 533 25.85 -20.00 12.67
C GLN A 533 25.84 -19.69 14.18
N MET A 534 24.78 -20.11 14.84
CA MET A 534 24.56 -19.94 16.28
C MET A 534 24.34 -21.28 16.97
N ARG A 535 24.78 -21.37 18.22
CA ARG A 535 24.46 -22.46 19.14
C ARG A 535 23.67 -21.90 20.32
N ILE A 536 22.49 -22.44 20.57
CA ILE A 536 21.52 -21.94 21.54
C ILE A 536 21.11 -23.10 22.44
N ALA A 537 21.17 -22.92 23.76
CA ALA A 537 20.58 -23.89 24.68
C ALA A 537 19.05 -23.78 24.66
N GLU A 538 18.34 -24.90 24.76
CA GLU A 538 16.86 -24.91 24.86
C GLU A 538 16.35 -23.97 25.97
N ALA A 539 17.09 -23.85 27.07
CA ALA A 539 16.76 -22.97 28.18
C ALA A 539 16.77 -21.46 27.82
N ASP A 540 17.56 -21.07 26.81
CA ASP A 540 17.74 -19.70 26.35
C ASP A 540 16.79 -19.29 25.22
N VAL A 541 16.00 -20.23 24.71
CA VAL A 541 14.98 -19.96 23.71
C VAL A 541 13.89 -19.10 24.32
N PHE A 542 13.60 -17.95 23.71
CA PHE A 542 12.53 -17.06 24.13
C PHE A 542 11.20 -17.40 23.45
N ASP A 543 11.24 -17.82 22.18
CA ASP A 543 10.04 -18.17 21.42
C ASP A 543 10.35 -19.13 20.26
N ARG A 544 9.32 -19.64 19.57
CA ARG A 544 9.46 -20.50 18.40
C ARG A 544 8.34 -20.29 17.39
N ALA A 545 8.63 -20.50 16.11
CA ALA A 545 7.65 -20.44 15.03
C ALA A 545 8.02 -21.39 13.88
N VAL A 546 7.09 -21.63 12.96
CA VAL A 546 7.39 -22.29 11.68
C VAL A 546 7.17 -21.30 10.55
N TYR A 547 8.18 -21.11 9.71
CA TYR A 547 8.08 -20.32 8.49
C TYR A 547 7.84 -21.20 7.28
N GLY A 548 7.05 -20.72 6.31
CA GLY A 548 6.90 -21.30 4.97
C GLY A 548 7.88 -20.70 3.94
N GLN A 549 7.74 -21.06 2.67
CA GLN A 549 8.66 -20.66 1.57
C GLN A 549 8.87 -19.14 1.43
N ALA A 550 7.87 -18.33 1.76
CA ALA A 550 7.94 -16.87 1.70
C ALA A 550 8.33 -16.21 3.03
N ARG A 551 8.87 -16.97 4.00
CA ARG A 551 9.06 -16.55 5.41
C ARG A 551 7.75 -16.13 6.10
N SER A 552 6.60 -16.55 5.58
CA SER A 552 5.31 -16.41 6.25
C SER A 552 5.23 -17.38 7.42
N MET A 553 4.69 -16.97 8.56
CA MET A 553 4.49 -17.87 9.69
C MET A 553 3.33 -18.83 9.38
N VAL A 554 3.65 -20.11 9.24
CA VAL A 554 2.68 -21.21 9.16
C VAL A 554 2.20 -21.58 10.56
N VAL A 555 3.11 -21.53 11.53
CA VAL A 555 2.78 -21.63 12.96
C VAL A 555 3.32 -20.39 13.64
N HIS A 556 2.39 -19.58 14.17
CA HIS A 556 2.72 -18.32 14.83
C HIS A 556 3.47 -18.54 16.14
N ALA A 557 4.32 -17.58 16.47
CA ALA A 557 5.04 -17.55 17.72
C ALA A 557 4.10 -17.10 18.84
N PRO A 558 4.04 -17.82 19.98
CA PRO A 558 3.26 -17.40 21.14
C PRO A 558 3.44 -15.92 21.53
N THR A 559 4.65 -15.36 21.51
CA THR A 559 4.87 -13.96 21.88
C THR A 559 4.42 -12.99 20.79
N ASP A 560 4.49 -13.39 19.52
CA ASP A 560 3.93 -12.60 18.40
C ASP A 560 2.40 -12.54 18.46
N ILE A 561 1.73 -13.63 18.90
CA ILE A 561 0.28 -13.62 19.15
C ILE A 561 -0.08 -12.60 20.23
N VAL A 562 0.65 -12.59 21.35
CA VAL A 562 0.44 -11.61 22.43
C VAL A 562 0.70 -10.19 21.91
N ALA A 563 1.76 -9.98 21.13
CA ALA A 563 2.01 -8.67 20.53
C ALA A 563 0.86 -8.18 19.67
N GLU A 564 0.34 -9.04 18.79
CA GLU A 564 -0.79 -8.73 17.93
C GLU A 564 -2.06 -8.43 18.73
N GLU A 565 -2.33 -9.20 19.79
CA GLU A 565 -3.43 -8.97 20.74
C GLU A 565 -3.35 -7.57 21.33
N PHE A 566 -2.17 -7.16 21.80
CA PHE A 566 -1.93 -5.82 22.33
C PHE A 566 -1.70 -4.74 21.25
N GLY A 567 -1.65 -5.13 19.97
CA GLY A 567 -1.36 -4.29 18.81
C GLY A 567 0.06 -3.72 18.77
N VAL A 568 1.01 -4.35 19.44
CA VAL A 568 2.43 -3.95 19.44
C VAL A 568 3.11 -4.58 18.23
N ASP A 569 3.87 -3.79 17.47
CA ASP A 569 4.75 -4.33 16.43
C ASP A 569 6.06 -4.78 17.11
N LEU A 570 6.38 -6.08 17.01
CA LEU A 570 7.59 -6.68 17.61
C LEU A 570 8.84 -6.58 16.73
#